data_AF-A0A7C3SQC7-F1
#
_entry.id   AF-A0A7C3SQC7-F1
#
_cell.length_a   1.000
_cell.length_b   1.000
_cell.length_c   1.000
_cell.angle_alpha   90.00
_cell.angle_beta   90.00
_cell.angle_gamma   90.00
#
_symmetry.space_group_name_H-M   'P 1'
#
loop_
_entity.id
_entity.type
_entity.pdbx_description
1 polymer ?
#
loop_
_entity_poly.entity_id
_entity_poly.type
_entity_poly.pdbx_seq_one_letter_code
_entity_poly.pdbx_strand_id
1 'polypeptide(L)' 'MAERKFTDEKVADAIKENRIKSKVKHKILIILGRATRLSGEIEKLTVWKVPVVSMDSFGIQVFARKMG' A
#
# COMPACT_ATOMS: atom_id res chain seq x y z
N MET A 1 -20.66 -5.88 13.97
CA MET A 1 -20.29 -5.65 12.55
C MET A 1 -18.82 -5.27 12.50
N ALA A 2 -17.97 -6.08 11.86
CA ALA A 2 -16.64 -5.60 11.51
C ALA A 2 -16.84 -4.57 10.40
N GLU A 3 -16.97 -3.30 10.78
CA GLU A 3 -16.92 -2.20 9.80
C GLU A 3 -15.74 -2.47 8.86
N ARG A 4 -15.98 -2.44 7.55
CA ARG A 4 -14.91 -2.48 6.55
C ARG A 4 -14.09 -1.20 6.72
N LYS A 5 -13.22 -1.17 7.73
CA LYS A 5 -12.33 -0.06 8.03
C LYS A 5 -11.20 0.02 7.01
N PHE A 6 -10.96 -1.06 6.27
CA PHE A 6 -9.92 -1.18 5.27
C PHE A 6 -10.54 -1.24 3.87
N THR A 7 -10.69 -0.07 3.24
CA THR A 7 -11.15 0.12 1.86
C THR A 7 -10.10 0.93 1.08
N ASP A 8 -10.13 0.82 -0.24
CA ASP A 8 -9.25 1.56 -1.15
C ASP A 8 -9.34 3.08 -0.95
N GLU A 9 -10.56 3.62 -0.82
CA GLU A 9 -10.81 5.03 -0.51
C GLU A 9 -10.14 5.48 0.80
N LYS A 10 -10.29 4.70 1.88
CA LYS A 10 -9.68 5.04 3.18
C LYS A 10 -8.16 5.04 3.13
N VAL A 11 -7.57 4.12 2.36
CA VAL A 11 -6.11 4.10 2.16
C VAL A 11 -5.66 5.34 1.39
N ALA A 12 -6.36 5.70 0.32
CA ALA A 12 -6.06 6.89 -0.46
C ALA A 12 -6.19 8.18 0.35
N ASP A 13 -7.22 8.27 1.20
CA ASP A 13 -7.45 9.39 2.10
C ASP A 13 -6.35 9.49 3.16
N ALA A 14 -6.02 8.38 3.82
CA ALA A 14 -4.95 8.33 4.82
C ALA A 14 -3.59 8.79 4.25
N ILE A 15 -3.27 8.45 2.99
CA ILE A 15 -2.04 8.91 2.31
C ILE A 15 -2.04 10.44 2.14
N LYS A 16 -3.20 11.04 1.82
CA LYS A 16 -3.38 12.49 1.67
C LYS A 16 -3.32 13.19 3.03
N GLU A 17 -4.10 12.72 4.01
CA GLU A 17 -4.16 13.28 5.36
C GLU A 17 -2.79 13.29 6.04
N ASN A 18 -2.05 12.19 5.94
CA ASN A 18 -0.71 12.06 6.54
C ASN A 18 0.39 12.75 5.73
N ARG A 19 0.03 13.40 4.62
CA ARG A 19 0.96 14.08 3.68
C ARG A 19 2.14 13.21 3.30
N ILE A 20 1.92 11.89 3.10
CA ILE A 20 3.00 10.92 2.86
C ILE A 20 3.78 11.28 1.58
N LYS A 21 3.09 11.84 0.58
CA LYS A 21 3.69 12.37 -0.65
C LYS A 21 4.84 13.37 -0.42
N SER A 22 4.85 14.09 0.71
CA SER A 22 5.92 15.04 1.05
C SER A 22 7.05 14.41 1.87
N LYS A 23 6.82 13.24 2.48
CA LYS A 23 7.78 12.59 3.39
C LYS A 23 8.70 11.61 2.65
N VAL A 24 8.24 11.04 1.55
CA VAL A 24 9.01 10.08 0.75
C VAL A 24 9.05 10.51 -0.71
N LYS A 25 10.22 10.37 -1.35
CA LYS A 25 10.39 10.64 -2.79
C LYS A 25 9.81 9.53 -3.67
N HIS A 26 9.75 8.30 -3.14
CA HIS A 26 9.21 7.15 -3.84
C HIS A 26 7.68 7.06 -3.66
N LYS A 27 6.97 6.66 -4.72
CA LYS A 27 5.51 6.45 -4.72
C LYS A 27 5.18 4.96 -4.74
N ILE A 28 5.61 4.26 -3.69
CA ILE A 28 5.47 2.80 -3.59
C ILE A 28 4.78 2.49 -2.27
N LEU A 29 3.64 1.80 -2.34
CA LEU A 29 2.85 1.37 -1.19
C LEU A 29 2.79 -0.15 -1.18
N ILE A 30 3.46 -0.78 -0.22
CA ILE A 30 3.47 -2.24 -0.12
C ILE A 30 2.20 -2.70 0.60
N ILE A 31 1.49 -3.67 0.03
CA ILE A 31 0.36 -4.31 0.70
C ILE A 31 0.58 -5.81 0.86
N LEU A 32 0.03 -6.37 1.94
CA LEU A 32 0.06 -7.80 2.19
C LEU A 32 -0.92 -8.54 1.26
N GLY A 33 -0.62 -9.79 0.92
CA GLY A 33 -1.43 -10.65 0.04
C GLY A 33 -2.93 -10.74 0.37
N ARG A 34 -3.34 -10.54 1.62
CA ARG A 34 -4.77 -10.48 1.99
C ARG A 34 -5.52 -9.28 1.42
N ALA A 35 -4.83 -8.18 1.13
CA ALA A 35 -5.38 -6.96 0.59
C ALA A 35 -5.18 -6.82 -0.93
N THR A 36 -4.66 -7.85 -1.61
CA THR A 36 -4.41 -7.87 -3.07
C THR A 36 -5.61 -7.39 -3.88
N ARG A 37 -6.83 -7.72 -3.45
CA ARG A 37 -8.05 -7.29 -4.14
C ARG A 37 -8.18 -5.76 -4.23
N LEU A 38 -7.62 -5.02 -3.27
CA LEU A 38 -7.67 -3.56 -3.22
C LEU A 38 -6.51 -2.89 -3.98
N SER A 39 -5.45 -3.63 -4.36
CA SER A 39 -4.24 -3.02 -4.94
C SER A 39 -4.53 -2.22 -6.21
N GLY A 40 -5.36 -2.77 -7.10
CA GLY A 40 -5.68 -2.15 -8.37
C GLY A 40 -6.40 -0.81 -8.22
N GLU A 41 -7.38 -0.75 -7.32
CA GLU A 41 -8.14 0.48 -7.07
C GLU A 41 -7.29 1.51 -6.31
N ILE A 42 -6.50 1.08 -5.32
CA ILE A 42 -5.57 1.97 -4.61
C ILE A 42 -4.56 2.58 -5.58
N GLU A 43 -3.99 1.79 -6.48
CA GLU A 43 -3.03 2.25 -7.49
C GLU A 43 -3.65 3.32 -8.41
N LYS A 44 -4.89 3.12 -8.87
CA LYS A 44 -5.64 4.11 -9.66
C LYS A 44 -5.92 5.40 -8.88
N LEU A 45 -6.39 5.28 -7.64
CA LEU A 45 -6.78 6.43 -6.81
C LEU A 45 -5.58 7.26 -6.35
N THR A 46 -4.44 6.62 -6.09
CA THR A 46 -3.27 7.27 -5.51
C THR A 46 -2.20 7.61 -6.53
N VAL A 47 -2.17 6.91 -7.67
CA VAL A 47 -1.07 6.91 -8.66
C VAL A 47 0.26 6.48 -8.02
N TRP A 48 0.18 5.53 -7.08
CA TRP A 48 1.33 4.90 -6.44
C TRP A 48 1.41 3.45 -6.90
N LYS A 49 2.63 2.93 -7.04
CA LYS A 49 2.83 1.52 -7.33
C LYS A 49 2.45 0.71 -6.10
N VAL A 50 1.53 -0.25 -6.24
CA VAL A 50 1.04 -1.06 -5.11
C VAL A 50 1.47 -2.52 -5.25
N PRO A 51 2.75 -2.86 -5.00
CA PRO A 51 3.21 -4.24 -5.05
C PRO A 51 2.62 -5.05 -3.88
N VAL A 52 2.20 -6.26 -4.22
CA VAL A 52 1.71 -7.23 -3.26
C VAL A 52 2.88 -8.09 -2.79
N VAL A 53 3.07 -8.17 -1.48
CA VAL A 53 4.06 -9.07 -0.87
C VAL A 53 3.36 -10.19 -0.11
N SER A 54 4.08 -11.30 0.06
CA SER A 54 3.65 -12.43 0.90
C SER A 54 3.26 -11.96 2.30
N MET A 55 2.30 -12.64 2.92
CA MET A 55 1.78 -12.28 4.25
C MET A 55 2.82 -12.39 5.36
N ASP A 56 3.84 -13.20 5.12
CA ASP A 56 4.94 -13.43 6.04
C ASP A 56 5.94 -12.27 6.04
N SER A 57 6.48 -11.92 7.22
CA SER A 57 7.32 -10.73 7.43
C SER A 57 8.59 -10.73 6.58
N PHE A 58 9.03 -11.89 6.09
CA PHE A 58 10.13 -12.02 5.14
C PHE A 58 9.84 -11.36 3.79
N GLY A 59 8.56 -11.26 3.38
CA GLY A 59 8.18 -10.60 2.13
C GLY A 59 8.62 -9.14 2.06
N ILE A 60 8.63 -8.44 3.21
CA ILE A 60 9.12 -7.06 3.30
C ILE A 60 10.64 -7.01 3.12
N GLN A 61 11.38 -7.94 3.74
CA GLN A 61 12.84 -7.98 3.62
C GLN A 61 13.31 -8.27 2.20
N VAL A 62 12.66 -9.22 1.52
CA VAL A 62 12.96 -9.55 0.11
C VAL A 62 12.65 -8.36 -0.79
N PHE A 63 11.53 -7.69 -0.56
CA PHE A 63 11.14 -6.51 -1.34
C PHE A 63 12.11 -5.34 -1.13
N ALA A 64 12.47 -5.04 0.11
CA ALA A 64 13.43 -3.99 0.44
C ALA A 64 14.80 -4.25 -0.19
N ARG A 65 15.28 -5.50 -0.15
CA ARG A 65 16.54 -5.92 -0.80
C ARG A 65 16.51 -5.80 -2.32
N LYS A 66 15.34 -5.96 -2.95
CA LYS A 66 15.19 -5.84 -4.41
C LYS A 66 15.12 -4.38 -4.89
N MET A 67 14.81 -3.44 -3.99
CA MET A 67 14.70 -2.01 -4.30
C MET A 67 15.93 -1.18 -3.95
N GLY A 68 16.81 -1.69 -3.08
CA GLY A 68 18.14 -1.12 -2.84
C GLY A 68 19.13 -1.56 -3.91
#